data_AF-A0A3C0QM53-F1
#
_entry.id   AF-A0A3C0QM53-F1
#
_cell.length_a   1.000
_cell.length_b   1.000
_cell.length_c   1.000
_cell.angle_alpha   90.00
_cell.angle_beta   90.00
_cell.angle_gamma   90.00
#
_symmetry.space_group_name_H-M   'P 1'
#
loop_
_entity.id
_entity.type
_entity.pdbx_description
1 polymer ?
#
loop_
_entity_poly.entity_id
_entity_poly.type
_entity_poly.pdbx_seq_one_letter_code
_entity_poly.pdbx_strand_id
1 'polypeptide(L)'
;SSMLGADSPVDDMPFTGVVYPAARAACQATQNGRIGIIGTPATVSSGSYETAIHNIDPSKDVTAMACPLFVHLVEYGYTDRNNPITRLAAEEYLAPIRSAEVDTLILGCTHYPIIADTIADIMGDGVQLISASEEAAKYAKQCLEEQDLLTDSTQHGHNVYYVSDSVSMFRENARHFLMDAVNGQVFSSRI
;
A
#
# COMPACT_ATOMS: atom_id res chain seq x y z
N SER A 1 4.78 8.45 7.68
CA SER A 1 6.00 9.19 7.29
C SER A 1 5.80 9.66 5.88
N SER A 2 5.37 10.91 5.76
CA SER A 2 4.96 11.60 4.54
C SER A 2 6.08 12.54 4.10
N MET A 3 7.26 11.97 3.86
CA MET A 3 8.36 12.74 3.27
C MET A 3 8.06 12.84 1.77
N LEU A 4 7.41 13.95 1.40
CA LEU A 4 7.35 14.45 0.05
C LEU A 4 8.65 15.20 -0.22
N GLY A 5 9.52 14.64 -1.07
CA GLY A 5 10.62 15.38 -1.68
C GLY A 5 11.84 15.67 -0.80
N ALA A 6 13.00 15.41 -1.40
CA ALA A 6 14.34 15.98 -1.19
C ALA A 6 15.07 15.84 0.16
N ASP A 7 14.41 15.81 1.31
CA ASP A 7 15.14 15.70 2.59
C ASP A 7 15.38 14.23 2.95
N SER A 8 16.35 13.61 2.26
CA SER A 8 16.81 12.28 2.65
C SER A 8 17.42 12.35 4.05
N PRO A 9 17.10 11.41 4.96
CA PRO A 9 17.78 11.31 6.25
C PRO A 9 19.26 10.93 6.13
N VAL A 10 19.72 10.62 4.91
CA VAL A 10 21.09 10.25 4.56
C VAL A 10 21.47 10.99 3.28
N ASP A 11 22.46 11.87 3.35
CA ASP A 11 23.02 12.54 2.16
C ASP A 11 23.44 11.48 1.11
N ASP A 12 23.21 11.79 -0.17
CA ASP A 12 23.58 10.99 -1.35
C ASP A 12 22.83 9.66 -1.59
N MET A 13 21.68 9.41 -0.94
CA MET A 13 20.85 8.22 -1.24
C MET A 13 19.41 8.58 -1.59
N PRO A 14 18.86 8.08 -2.72
CA PRO A 14 17.45 8.29 -3.06
C PRO A 14 16.55 7.67 -1.99
N PHE A 15 15.57 8.45 -1.54
CA PHE A 15 14.57 8.02 -0.56
C PHE A 15 13.16 8.22 -1.10
N THR A 16 12.29 7.24 -0.89
CA THR A 16 10.86 7.38 -1.16
C THR A 16 10.03 6.75 -0.05
N GLY A 17 8.93 7.41 0.29
CA GLY A 17 7.84 6.80 1.03
C GLY A 17 6.85 6.08 0.09
N VAL A 18 5.76 5.57 0.67
CA VAL A 18 4.67 4.93 -0.09
C VAL A 18 3.54 5.89 -0.47
N VAL A 19 3.42 7.03 0.24
CA VAL A 19 2.28 7.95 0.11
C VAL A 19 2.31 8.71 -1.22
N TYR A 20 3.44 9.35 -1.54
CA TYR A 20 3.54 10.17 -2.75
C TYR A 20 3.36 9.37 -4.05
N PRO A 21 4.03 8.22 -4.25
CA PRO A 21 3.84 7.42 -5.46
C PRO A 21 2.38 7.04 -5.68
N ALA A 22 1.71 6.60 -4.62
CA ALA A 22 0.30 6.21 -4.66
C ALA A 22 -0.63 7.40 -4.91
N ALA A 23 -0.38 8.56 -4.29
CA ALA A 23 -1.14 9.78 -4.53
C ALA A 23 -1.00 10.25 -5.99
N ARG A 24 0.22 10.22 -6.54
CA ARG A 24 0.51 10.53 -7.95
C ARG A 24 -0.24 9.59 -8.89
N ALA A 25 -0.18 8.28 -8.65
CA ALA A 25 -0.88 7.30 -9.45
C ALA A 25 -2.41 7.50 -9.39
N ALA A 26 -2.97 7.76 -8.22
CA ALA A 26 -4.40 8.02 -8.07
C ALA A 26 -4.86 9.28 -8.80
N CYS A 27 -4.08 10.38 -8.73
CA CYS A 27 -4.39 11.61 -9.46
C CYS A 27 -4.38 11.43 -10.98
N GLN A 28 -3.52 10.52 -11.49
CA GLN A 28 -3.43 10.20 -12.91
C GLN A 28 -4.53 9.23 -13.37
N ALA A 29 -4.95 8.32 -12.49
CA ALA A 29 -5.94 7.30 -12.76
C ALA A 29 -7.38 7.86 -12.81
N THR A 30 -7.73 8.73 -11.86
CA THR A 30 -9.10 9.23 -11.72
C THR A 30 -9.58 10.00 -12.95
N GLN A 31 -10.80 9.71 -13.39
CA GLN A 31 -11.48 10.35 -14.52
C GLN A 31 -12.52 11.36 -14.02
N ASN A 32 -13.17 11.09 -12.88
CA ASN A 32 -14.19 11.95 -12.28
C ASN A 32 -13.63 12.89 -11.19
N GLY A 33 -12.35 12.76 -10.84
CA GLY A 33 -11.66 13.58 -9.85
C GLY A 33 -11.93 13.19 -8.39
N ARG A 34 -12.66 12.09 -8.14
CA ARG A 34 -13.04 11.60 -6.81
C ARG A 34 -12.20 10.39 -6.43
N ILE A 35 -11.39 10.56 -5.39
CA ILE A 35 -10.43 9.56 -4.93
C ILE A 35 -10.81 9.07 -3.53
N GLY A 36 -10.97 7.76 -3.39
CA GLY A 36 -11.12 7.08 -2.12
C GLY A 36 -9.75 6.72 -1.53
N ILE A 37 -9.64 6.73 -0.20
CA ILE A 37 -8.49 6.21 0.53
C ILE A 37 -8.99 5.28 1.62
N ILE A 38 -8.48 4.07 1.67
CA ILE A 38 -8.63 3.21 2.85
C ILE A 38 -7.27 2.99 3.51
N GLY A 39 -7.23 3.03 4.84
CA GLY A 39 -5.98 2.86 5.59
C GLY A 39 -6.20 2.53 7.05
N THR A 40 -5.08 2.40 7.78
CA THR A 40 -5.15 2.29 9.24
C THR A 40 -5.72 3.58 9.85
N PRO A 41 -6.26 3.54 11.08
CA PRO A 41 -6.69 4.75 11.77
C PRO A 41 -5.61 5.84 11.82
N ALA A 42 -4.34 5.46 12.04
CA ALA A 42 -3.22 6.39 12.05
C ALA A 42 -2.93 7.00 10.67
N THR A 43 -3.02 6.19 9.60
CA THR A 43 -2.86 6.67 8.22
C THR A 43 -3.92 7.71 7.88
N VAL A 44 -5.19 7.39 8.17
CA VAL A 44 -6.32 8.26 7.85
C VAL A 44 -6.30 9.54 8.69
N SER A 45 -6.08 9.42 10.00
CA SER A 45 -6.03 10.59 10.89
C SER A 45 -4.86 11.52 10.61
N SER A 46 -3.77 11.03 10.01
CA SER A 46 -2.63 11.86 9.63
C SER A 46 -2.92 12.84 8.50
N GLY A 47 -3.95 12.61 7.68
CA GLY A 47 -4.24 13.41 6.48
C GLY A 47 -3.14 13.37 5.41
N SER A 48 -2.18 12.45 5.51
CA SER A 48 -0.98 12.44 4.66
C SER A 48 -1.28 12.22 3.18
N TYR A 49 -2.23 11.33 2.86
CA TYR A 49 -2.67 11.10 1.48
C TYR A 49 -3.45 12.29 0.92
N GLU A 50 -4.40 12.83 1.68
CA GLU A 50 -5.18 14.01 1.28
C GLU A 50 -4.24 15.19 0.98
N THR A 51 -3.31 15.47 1.89
CA THR A 51 -2.29 16.51 1.69
C THR A 51 -1.45 16.25 0.43
N ALA A 52 -0.99 15.02 0.21
CA ALA A 52 -0.20 14.69 -0.97
C ALA A 52 -0.99 14.83 -2.27
N ILE A 53 -2.26 14.40 -2.28
CA ILE A 53 -3.16 14.53 -3.43
C ILE A 53 -3.42 16.00 -3.74
N HIS A 54 -3.76 16.82 -2.75
CA HIS A 54 -4.03 18.25 -2.96
C HIS A 54 -2.78 19.05 -3.33
N ASN A 55 -1.59 18.63 -2.89
CA ASN A 55 -0.34 19.21 -3.36
C ASN A 55 -0.07 18.91 -4.85
N ILE A 56 -0.56 17.79 -5.37
CA ILE A 56 -0.44 17.41 -6.79
C ILE A 56 -1.53 18.11 -7.61
N ASP A 57 -2.78 18.03 -7.16
CA ASP A 57 -3.95 18.63 -7.80
C ASP A 57 -4.98 19.04 -6.73
N PRO A 58 -5.08 20.34 -6.40
CA PRO A 58 -6.03 20.84 -5.41
C PRO A 58 -7.51 20.67 -5.79
N SER A 59 -7.81 20.31 -7.04
CA SER A 59 -9.20 20.12 -7.50
C SER A 59 -9.80 18.76 -7.16
N LYS A 60 -8.99 17.80 -6.67
CA LYS A 60 -9.45 16.45 -6.34
C LYS A 60 -10.32 16.42 -5.09
N ASP A 61 -11.41 15.69 -5.17
CA ASP A 61 -12.27 15.37 -4.03
C ASP A 61 -11.78 14.06 -3.40
N VAL A 62 -11.61 14.06 -2.08
CA VAL A 62 -10.93 12.98 -1.35
C VAL A 62 -11.83 12.48 -0.23
N THR A 63 -12.16 11.19 -0.26
CA THR A 63 -12.88 10.52 0.84
C THR A 63 -11.99 9.47 1.47
N ALA A 64 -11.68 9.63 2.75
CA ALA A 64 -10.83 8.71 3.49
C ALA A 64 -11.63 7.90 4.53
N MET A 65 -11.38 6.59 4.61
CA MET A 65 -11.99 5.70 5.60
C MET A 65 -10.96 4.82 6.30
N ALA A 66 -11.04 4.78 7.62
CA ALA A 66 -10.20 3.91 8.43
C ALA A 66 -10.78 2.48 8.49
N CYS A 67 -9.94 1.47 8.23
CA CYS A 67 -10.34 0.06 8.22
C CYS A 67 -9.54 -0.74 9.27
N PRO A 68 -9.79 -0.55 10.58
CA PRO A 68 -8.97 -1.11 11.65
C PRO A 68 -8.94 -2.65 11.66
N LEU A 69 -10.01 -3.33 11.23
CA LEU A 69 -10.07 -4.80 11.25
C LEU A 69 -9.29 -5.47 10.10
N PHE A 70 -9.06 -4.78 8.98
CA PHE A 70 -8.46 -5.40 7.79
C PHE A 70 -7.07 -5.99 8.04
N VAL A 71 -6.23 -5.31 8.84
CA VAL A 71 -4.89 -5.82 9.19
C VAL A 71 -5.01 -7.16 9.90
N HIS A 72 -5.84 -7.24 10.94
CA HIS A 72 -6.04 -8.48 11.69
C HIS A 72 -6.65 -9.58 10.83
N LEU A 73 -7.65 -9.28 9.99
CA LEU A 73 -8.24 -10.27 9.10
C LEU A 73 -7.19 -10.89 8.17
N VAL A 74 -6.30 -10.07 7.60
CA VAL A 74 -5.19 -10.54 6.77
C VAL A 74 -4.20 -11.37 7.56
N GLU A 75 -3.75 -10.89 8.74
CA GLU A 75 -2.78 -11.60 9.58
C GLU A 75 -3.31 -12.95 10.11
N TYR A 76 -4.61 -13.09 10.35
CA TYR A 76 -5.23 -14.36 10.75
C TYR A 76 -5.70 -15.21 9.56
N GLY A 77 -5.38 -14.84 8.33
CA GLY A 77 -5.64 -15.66 7.13
C GLY A 77 -7.08 -15.62 6.63
N TYR A 78 -7.92 -14.68 7.06
CA TYR A 78 -9.27 -14.45 6.53
C TYR A 78 -9.22 -13.72 5.18
N THR A 79 -8.50 -14.30 4.22
CA THR A 79 -8.12 -13.65 2.95
C THR A 79 -8.89 -14.17 1.74
N ASP A 80 -9.63 -15.28 1.90
CA ASP A 80 -10.49 -15.81 0.84
C ASP A 80 -11.52 -14.77 0.37
N ARG A 81 -11.68 -14.64 -0.95
CA ARG A 81 -12.56 -13.66 -1.61
C ARG A 81 -14.01 -13.71 -1.11
N ASN A 82 -14.47 -14.89 -0.72
CA ASN A 82 -15.83 -15.14 -0.23
C ASN A 82 -15.91 -15.30 1.29
N ASN A 83 -14.84 -14.97 2.02
CA ASN A 83 -14.85 -15.08 3.48
C ASN A 83 -15.94 -14.15 4.08
N PRO A 84 -16.93 -14.68 4.81
CA PRO A 84 -18.08 -13.90 5.24
C PRO A 84 -17.72 -12.79 6.23
N ILE A 85 -16.69 -12.99 7.06
CA ILE A 85 -16.26 -11.99 8.05
C ILE A 85 -15.57 -10.82 7.33
N THR A 86 -14.66 -11.12 6.42
CA THR A 86 -13.93 -10.11 5.65
C THR A 86 -14.87 -9.32 4.75
N ARG A 87 -15.83 -9.99 4.10
CA ARG A 87 -16.84 -9.32 3.28
C ARG A 87 -17.72 -8.37 4.09
N LEU A 88 -18.24 -8.81 5.23
CA LEU A 88 -19.08 -7.98 6.09
C LEU A 88 -18.32 -6.73 6.58
N ALA A 89 -17.07 -6.90 7.03
CA ALA A 89 -16.24 -5.77 7.43
C ALA A 89 -15.96 -4.81 6.28
N ALA A 90 -15.70 -5.36 5.08
CA ALA A 90 -15.45 -4.55 3.90
C ALA A 90 -16.70 -3.81 3.41
N GLU A 91 -17.89 -4.41 3.46
CA GLU A 91 -19.14 -3.74 3.11
C GLU A 91 -19.39 -2.53 4.01
N GLU A 92 -19.20 -2.68 5.32
CA GLU A 92 -19.33 -1.58 6.30
C GLU A 92 -18.33 -0.45 6.03
N TYR A 93 -17.05 -0.77 5.86
CA TYR A 93 -16.03 0.26 5.64
C TYR A 93 -16.09 0.90 4.26
N LEU A 94 -16.51 0.18 3.22
CA LEU A 94 -16.56 0.70 1.86
C LEU A 94 -17.86 1.44 1.56
N ALA A 95 -18.90 1.30 2.37
CA ALA A 95 -20.16 2.04 2.23
C ALA A 95 -19.99 3.57 2.08
N PRO A 96 -19.23 4.29 2.95
CA PRO A 96 -19.00 5.72 2.77
C PRO A 96 -18.20 6.03 1.50
N ILE A 97 -17.21 5.21 1.15
CA ILE A 97 -16.39 5.38 -0.07
C ILE A 97 -17.24 5.24 -1.33
N ARG A 98 -18.12 4.24 -1.38
CA ARG A 98 -19.07 4.04 -2.48
C ARG A 98 -20.09 5.17 -2.57
N SER A 99 -20.56 5.67 -1.44
CA SER A 99 -21.51 6.79 -1.38
C SER A 99 -20.92 8.10 -1.91
N ALA A 100 -19.60 8.25 -1.85
CA ALA A 100 -18.87 9.36 -2.47
C ALA A 100 -18.68 9.21 -4.00
N GLU A 101 -19.07 8.06 -4.58
CA GLU A 101 -18.96 7.76 -6.01
C GLU A 101 -17.52 7.92 -6.55
N VAL A 102 -16.53 7.47 -5.77
CA VAL A 102 -15.13 7.46 -6.22
C VAL A 102 -14.96 6.52 -7.40
N ASP A 103 -14.09 6.88 -8.35
CA ASP A 103 -13.67 5.99 -9.45
C ASP A 103 -12.27 5.41 -9.24
N THR A 104 -11.58 5.86 -8.19
CA THR A 104 -10.21 5.46 -7.87
C THR A 104 -10.11 5.26 -6.36
N LEU A 105 -9.54 4.15 -5.91
CA LEU A 105 -9.40 3.82 -4.49
C LEU A 105 -7.96 3.43 -4.15
N ILE A 106 -7.33 4.20 -3.25
CA ILE A 106 -6.00 3.90 -2.72
C ILE A 106 -6.09 2.86 -1.59
N LEU A 107 -5.37 1.75 -1.77
CA LEU A 107 -5.08 0.75 -0.75
C LEU A 107 -3.90 1.24 0.11
N GLY A 108 -4.17 2.11 1.08
CA GLY A 108 -3.18 2.86 1.85
C GLY A 108 -2.47 2.08 2.97
N CYS A 109 -2.62 0.75 3.02
CA CYS A 109 -1.96 -0.14 3.97
C CYS A 109 -1.34 -1.32 3.23
N THR A 110 -0.15 -1.75 3.65
CA THR A 110 0.59 -2.89 3.07
C THR A 110 -0.17 -4.22 3.06
N HIS A 111 -1.19 -4.36 3.92
CA HIS A 111 -1.99 -5.58 4.03
C HIS A 111 -3.12 -5.67 3.00
N TYR A 112 -3.61 -4.54 2.53
CA TYR A 112 -4.87 -4.49 1.79
C TYR A 112 -4.80 -5.11 0.38
N PRO A 113 -3.65 -5.12 -0.32
CA PRO A 113 -3.53 -5.88 -1.58
C PRO A 113 -3.90 -7.36 -1.46
N ILE A 114 -3.75 -7.97 -0.27
CA ILE A 114 -4.08 -9.38 -0.04
C ILE A 114 -5.59 -9.66 -0.14
N ILE A 115 -6.42 -8.67 0.17
CA ILE A 115 -7.89 -8.76 0.09
C ILE A 115 -8.45 -7.88 -1.04
N ALA A 116 -7.62 -7.53 -2.01
CA ALA A 116 -7.99 -6.65 -3.11
C ALA A 116 -9.18 -7.19 -3.91
N ASP A 117 -9.28 -8.50 -4.12
CA ASP A 117 -10.40 -9.12 -4.84
C ASP A 117 -11.74 -8.88 -4.12
N THR A 118 -11.76 -9.02 -2.78
CA THR A 118 -12.95 -8.73 -1.97
C THR A 118 -13.34 -7.26 -2.05
N ILE A 119 -12.35 -6.37 -2.00
CA ILE A 119 -12.55 -4.92 -2.10
C ILE A 119 -13.09 -4.56 -3.50
N ALA A 120 -12.50 -5.11 -4.55
CA ALA A 120 -12.91 -4.90 -5.94
C ALA A 120 -14.35 -5.36 -6.17
N ASP A 121 -14.75 -6.52 -5.65
CA ASP A 121 -16.14 -7.01 -5.75
C ASP A 121 -17.15 -6.03 -5.16
N ILE A 122 -16.81 -5.41 -4.03
CA ILE A 122 -17.72 -4.51 -3.30
C ILE A 122 -17.75 -3.12 -3.96
N MET A 123 -16.60 -2.64 -4.42
CA MET A 123 -16.50 -1.34 -5.10
C MET A 123 -17.06 -1.37 -6.52
N GLY A 124 -16.95 -2.51 -7.20
CA GLY A 124 -17.37 -2.73 -8.59
C GLY A 124 -16.31 -2.34 -9.63
N ASP A 125 -16.51 -2.81 -10.86
CA ASP A 125 -15.57 -2.68 -11.99
C ASP A 125 -15.27 -1.22 -12.40
N GLY A 126 -16.11 -0.27 -11.97
CA GLY A 126 -15.94 1.16 -12.23
C GLY A 126 -14.89 1.83 -11.34
N VAL A 127 -14.30 1.11 -10.37
CA VAL A 127 -13.32 1.66 -9.43
C VAL A 127 -11.95 1.03 -9.63
N GLN A 128 -10.98 1.86 -9.98
CA GLN A 128 -9.59 1.44 -10.10
C GLN A 128 -8.92 1.38 -8.71
N LEU A 129 -8.38 0.22 -8.34
CA LEU A 129 -7.62 0.05 -7.10
C LEU A 129 -6.15 0.43 -7.32
N ILE A 130 -5.60 1.25 -6.43
CA ILE A 130 -4.19 1.68 -6.42
C ILE A 130 -3.49 1.08 -5.21
N SER A 131 -2.53 0.18 -5.45
CA SER A 131 -1.72 -0.44 -4.40
C SER A 131 -0.54 0.46 -4.02
N ALA A 132 -0.51 0.95 -2.77
CA ALA A 132 0.54 1.85 -2.34
C ALA A 132 1.94 1.22 -2.35
N SER A 133 2.04 -0.08 -2.08
CA SER A 133 3.30 -0.83 -2.14
C SER A 133 3.78 -1.03 -3.58
N GLU A 134 2.87 -1.27 -4.52
CA GLU A 134 3.21 -1.47 -5.93
C GLU A 134 3.70 -0.15 -6.56
N GLU A 135 2.99 0.95 -6.31
CA GLU A 135 3.40 2.27 -6.80
C GLU A 135 4.73 2.74 -6.18
N ALA A 136 4.98 2.40 -4.92
CA ALA A 136 6.28 2.65 -4.31
C ALA A 136 7.41 1.86 -5.00
N ALA A 137 7.18 0.61 -5.38
CA ALA A 137 8.17 -0.20 -6.10
C ALA A 137 8.45 0.35 -7.51
N LYS A 138 7.40 0.73 -8.25
CA LYS A 138 7.52 1.38 -9.57
C LYS A 138 8.31 2.69 -9.47
N TYR A 139 8.00 3.50 -8.45
CA TYR A 139 8.68 4.77 -8.23
C TYR A 139 10.15 4.59 -7.81
N ALA A 140 10.45 3.64 -6.92
CA ALA A 140 11.83 3.32 -6.55
C ALA A 140 12.67 2.91 -7.76
N LYS A 141 12.10 2.07 -8.65
CA LYS A 141 12.75 1.72 -9.91
C LYS A 141 13.02 2.95 -10.78
N GLN A 142 12.03 3.83 -10.94
CA GLN A 142 12.18 5.07 -11.71
C GLN A 142 13.33 5.94 -11.16
N CYS A 143 13.42 6.10 -9.83
CA CYS A 143 14.51 6.86 -9.22
C CYS A 143 15.90 6.24 -9.47
N LEU A 144 16.01 4.91 -9.43
CA LEU A 144 17.27 4.22 -9.72
C LEU A 144 17.68 4.38 -11.19
N GLU A 145 16.72 4.34 -12.11
CA GLU A 145 16.94 4.59 -13.55
C GLU A 145 17.44 6.01 -13.81
N GLU A 146 16.79 7.02 -13.20
CA GLU A 146 17.15 8.43 -13.38
C GLU A 146 18.54 8.79 -12.85
N GLN A 147 19.06 8.01 -11.89
CA GLN A 147 20.36 8.22 -11.27
C GLN A 147 21.45 7.25 -11.77
N ASP A 148 21.14 6.41 -12.76
CA ASP A 148 22.06 5.39 -13.27
C ASP A 148 22.58 4.43 -12.18
N LEU A 149 21.67 4.04 -11.26
CA LEU A 149 21.95 3.17 -10.11
C LEU A 149 21.42 1.74 -10.27
N LEU A 150 20.88 1.39 -11.44
CA LEU A 150 20.45 0.02 -11.71
C LEU A 150 21.65 -0.93 -11.75
N THR A 151 21.44 -2.15 -11.27
CA THR A 151 22.46 -3.20 -11.42
C THR A 151 22.54 -3.67 -12.86
N ASP A 152 23.76 -3.90 -13.35
CA ASP A 152 24.08 -4.57 -14.62
C ASP A 152 24.13 -6.11 -14.48
N SER A 153 23.98 -6.63 -13.26
CA SER A 153 24.03 -8.07 -12.98
C SER A 153 22.86 -8.79 -13.65
N THR A 154 23.18 -9.87 -14.36
CA THR A 154 22.19 -10.81 -14.91
C THR A 154 21.82 -11.92 -13.92
N GLN A 155 22.44 -11.94 -12.72
CA GLN A 155 22.11 -12.89 -11.67
C GLN A 155 20.99 -12.35 -10.78
N HIS A 156 20.15 -13.24 -10.27
CA HIS A 156 19.15 -12.87 -9.28
C HIS A 156 19.82 -12.33 -8.02
N GLY A 157 19.29 -11.22 -7.50
CA GLY A 157 19.70 -10.66 -6.22
C GLY A 157 19.44 -11.62 -5.06
N HIS A 158 20.14 -11.40 -3.95
CA HIS A 158 19.94 -12.16 -2.71
C HIS A 158 19.19 -11.32 -1.68
N ASN A 159 18.13 -11.88 -1.09
CA ASN A 159 17.35 -11.21 -0.05
C ASN A 159 17.85 -11.59 1.36
N VAL A 160 18.00 -10.59 2.22
CA VAL A 160 18.28 -10.78 3.64
C VAL A 160 17.22 -10.03 4.45
N TYR A 161 16.65 -10.70 5.44
CA TYR A 161 15.58 -10.18 6.27
C TYR A 161 16.05 -10.03 7.71
N TYR A 162 15.73 -8.91 8.34
CA TYR A 162 15.99 -8.64 9.74
C TYR A 162 14.65 -8.38 10.45
N VAL A 163 14.40 -9.08 11.55
CA VAL A 163 13.15 -8.96 12.31
C VAL A 163 13.45 -8.70 13.80
N SER A 164 12.69 -7.81 14.43
CA SER A 164 12.84 -7.50 15.85
C SER A 164 12.21 -8.54 16.77
N ASP A 165 11.38 -9.42 16.22
CA ASP A 165 10.60 -10.39 16.97
C ASP A 165 10.83 -11.83 16.45
N SER A 166 9.78 -12.64 16.44
CA SER A 166 9.82 -14.05 16.08
C SER A 166 10.09 -14.29 14.59
N VAL A 167 11.21 -14.96 14.31
CA VAL A 167 11.58 -15.45 12.97
C VAL A 167 10.54 -16.43 12.42
N SER A 168 9.94 -17.28 13.28
CA SER A 168 8.95 -18.26 12.83
C SER A 168 7.66 -17.59 12.37
N MET A 169 7.14 -16.65 13.15
CA MET A 169 5.95 -15.87 12.78
C MET A 169 6.18 -15.05 11.51
N PHE A 170 7.35 -14.41 11.37
CA PHE A 170 7.69 -13.71 10.14
C PHE A 170 7.65 -14.63 8.93
N ARG A 171 8.25 -15.83 9.02
CA ARG A 171 8.27 -16.79 7.91
C ARG A 171 6.88 -17.33 7.54
N GLU A 172 5.99 -17.43 8.51
CA GLU A 172 4.59 -17.81 8.28
C GLU A 172 3.85 -16.68 7.54
N ASN A 173 3.89 -15.47 8.10
CA ASN A 173 3.14 -14.34 7.56
C ASN A 173 3.66 -13.87 6.20
N ALA A 174 4.98 -13.74 6.05
CA ALA A 174 5.61 -13.17 4.86
C ALA A 174 5.30 -13.95 3.57
N ARG A 175 4.99 -15.26 3.68
CA ARG A 175 4.57 -16.07 2.53
C ARG A 175 3.30 -15.55 1.87
N HIS A 176 2.37 -15.03 2.66
CA HIS A 176 1.13 -14.46 2.13
C HIS A 176 1.40 -13.19 1.30
N PHE A 177 2.43 -12.42 1.66
CA PHE A 177 2.79 -11.17 0.97
C PHE A 177 3.70 -11.38 -0.23
N LEU A 178 4.66 -12.31 -0.13
CA LEU A 178 5.59 -12.61 -1.20
C LEU A 178 4.97 -13.50 -2.28
N MET A 179 3.83 -14.13 -1.99
CA MET A 179 3.23 -15.19 -2.82
C MET A 179 4.23 -16.32 -3.17
N ASP A 180 5.25 -16.47 -2.32
CA ASP A 180 6.36 -17.41 -2.45
C ASP A 180 6.92 -17.71 -1.05
N ALA A 181 7.72 -18.76 -0.93
CA ALA A 181 8.52 -19.01 0.25
C ALA A 181 9.47 -17.82 0.51
N VAL A 182 9.70 -17.52 1.80
CA VAL A 182 10.76 -16.59 2.20
C VAL A 182 12.11 -17.19 1.82
N ASN A 183 12.62 -16.79 0.66
CA ASN A 183 13.92 -17.19 0.14
C ASN A 183 14.97 -16.20 0.65
N GLY A 184 15.83 -16.64 1.56
CA GLY A 184 16.88 -15.82 2.15
C GLY A 184 17.12 -16.09 3.63
N GLN A 185 18.17 -15.45 4.16
CA GLN A 185 18.51 -15.54 5.58
C GLN A 185 17.61 -14.59 6.37
N VAL A 186 17.04 -15.08 7.48
CA VAL A 186 16.21 -14.28 8.38
C VAL A 186 16.92 -14.21 9.73
N PHE A 187 17.32 -13.01 10.13
CA PHE A 187 18.02 -12.75 11.38
C PHE A 187 17.07 -12.10 12.39
N SER A 188 17.13 -12.52 13.66
CA SER A 188 16.47 -11.81 14.75
C SER A 188 17.43 -10.74 15.30
N SER A 189 16.94 -9.51 15.46
CA SER A 189 17.71 -8.40 16.04
C SER A 189 17.54 -8.31 17.56
N ARG A 190 17.03 -9.37 18.22
CA ARG A 190 17.03 -9.45 19.69
C ARG A 190 18.48 -9.59 20.16
N ILE A 191 18.96 -8.54 20.84
CA ILE A 191 20.19 -8.55 21.64
C ILE A 191 19.95 -9.44 22.86
#